data_AF-A0AAU9L5F2-F1
#
_entry.id   AF-A0AAU9L5F2-F1
#
_cell.length_a   1.000
_cell.length_b   1.000
_cell.length_c   1.000
_cell.angle_alpha   90.00
_cell.angle_beta   90.00
_cell.angle_gamma   90.00
#
_symmetry.space_group_name_H-M   'P 1'
#
loop_
_entity.id
_entity.type
_entity.pdbx_description
1 polymer ?
#
loop_
_entity_poly.entity_id
_entity_poly.type
_entity_poly.pdbx_seq_one_letter_code
_entity_poly.pdbx_strand_id
1 'polypeptide(L)'
;MAVGVYSFPLLKPREIFACLGEMRVLVSEEDIRACDPAAVRTVLEAFIENTMGVTREDMAQIAFPGLSTLSFPEIHAESIPELIFYRKAQMLLAACGVDDFGLRDVLHPTPKRVRRQLSALINFAKFREERLAAFSDVTGQTDELMDQAKGLREESAMLQRELDQLLEEQKAEEPARQQLQMEVTELQKEINVLNRQQAVMHHEKDEKRDKRKEMEDIVASARFNRIEAEAEIERLKAQIVTSPDRVKGELAAIAETVEKAKDDVHVLEEKRSVVLGFIDVYERAEKELARTFTLLDEIEQEMEACKEAKTQVKNARTRIHELKVLTLETNTRRQRLEKIVELKRRDLWRFIEEARTAEEAASKALQIARDKLKKLEFVHLEVRQRIVQNTDASRKVELNMREMEAQYEKELKNLEQMYARLQQAANYYNEQVLKAIQSGS
;
A
#
# COMPACT_ATOMS: atom_id res chain seq x y z
N MET A 1 36.94 -29.69 39.71
CA MET A 1 36.96 -29.56 38.24
C MET A 1 35.60 -29.04 37.82
N ALA A 2 35.49 -27.74 37.55
CA ALA A 2 34.24 -27.14 37.10
C ALA A 2 33.94 -27.62 35.68
N VAL A 3 32.84 -28.36 35.50
CA VAL A 3 32.32 -28.72 34.19
C VAL A 3 31.86 -27.41 33.55
N GLY A 4 32.63 -26.88 32.60
CA GLY A 4 32.30 -25.64 31.91
C GLY A 4 30.94 -25.76 31.25
N VAL A 5 29.95 -25.04 31.79
CA VAL A 5 28.62 -24.93 31.21
C VAL A 5 28.76 -24.02 29.99
N TYR A 6 28.74 -24.59 28.79
CA TYR A 6 28.67 -23.80 27.57
C TYR A 6 27.35 -23.01 27.52
N SER A 7 27.36 -21.80 26.96
CA SER A 7 26.16 -20.96 26.79
C SER A 7 25.19 -21.49 25.72
N PHE A 8 25.58 -22.54 24.99
CA PHE A 8 24.81 -23.20 23.93
C PHE A 8 24.94 -24.72 24.04
N PRO A 9 23.94 -25.49 23.57
CA PRO A 9 23.98 -26.96 23.63
C PRO A 9 25.01 -27.54 22.66
N LEU A 10 25.73 -28.59 23.07
CA LEU A 10 26.60 -29.35 22.19
C LEU A 10 25.78 -30.39 21.40
N LEU A 11 25.63 -30.16 20.10
CA LEU A 11 24.84 -30.99 19.22
C LEU A 11 25.51 -32.34 18.94
N LYS A 12 24.71 -33.37 18.67
CA LYS A 12 25.25 -34.67 18.21
C LYS A 12 25.67 -34.56 16.73
N PRO A 13 26.65 -35.35 16.26
CA PRO A 13 27.09 -35.30 14.86
C PRO A 13 25.94 -35.42 13.85
N ARG A 14 24.97 -36.30 14.11
CA ARG A 14 23.77 -36.46 13.26
C ARG A 14 22.93 -35.17 13.16
N GLU A 15 22.78 -34.44 14.26
CA GLU A 15 22.02 -33.18 14.29
C GLU A 15 22.77 -32.06 13.57
N ILE A 16 24.11 -32.03 13.69
CA ILE A 16 24.96 -31.08 12.96
C ILE A 16 24.80 -31.27 11.46
N PHE A 17 24.93 -32.51 10.96
CA PHE A 17 24.79 -32.79 9.53
C PHE A 17 23.38 -32.54 8.99
N ALA A 18 22.34 -32.84 9.78
CA ALA A 18 20.96 -32.48 9.43
C ALA A 18 20.81 -30.96 9.21
N CYS A 19 21.32 -30.13 10.15
CA CYS A 19 21.25 -28.67 10.03
C CYS A 19 22.11 -28.14 8.88
N LEU A 20 23.30 -28.71 8.64
CA LEU A 20 24.14 -28.33 7.48
C LEU A 20 23.44 -28.65 6.14
N GLY A 21 22.72 -29.76 6.07
CA GLY A 21 21.90 -30.13 4.92
C GLY A 21 20.73 -29.17 4.70
N GLU A 22 20.02 -28.78 5.76
CA GLU A 22 18.96 -27.75 5.71
C GLU A 22 19.49 -26.41 5.20
N MET A 23 20.69 -26.02 5.64
CA MET A 23 21.39 -24.81 5.19
C MET A 23 22.02 -24.94 3.79
N ARG A 24 21.88 -26.08 3.12
CA ARG A 24 22.43 -26.38 1.78
C ARG A 24 23.95 -26.21 1.66
N VAL A 25 24.68 -26.49 2.74
CA VAL A 25 26.15 -26.44 2.72
C VAL A 25 26.68 -27.69 2.02
N LEU A 26 27.37 -27.51 0.90
CA LEU A 26 27.87 -28.61 0.06
C LEU A 26 29.19 -29.18 0.63
N VAL A 27 29.09 -30.04 1.64
CA VAL A 27 30.26 -30.73 2.24
C VAL A 27 29.98 -32.22 2.49
N SER A 28 31.01 -33.06 2.34
CA SER A 28 30.95 -34.49 2.69
C SER A 28 30.92 -34.68 4.20
N GLU A 29 30.06 -35.58 4.70
CA GLU A 29 30.06 -35.94 6.12
C GLU A 29 31.39 -36.54 6.57
N GLU A 30 32.06 -37.28 5.68
CA GLU A 30 33.32 -37.96 5.97
C GLU A 30 34.45 -36.95 6.17
N ASP A 31 34.52 -35.92 5.32
CA ASP A 31 35.54 -34.87 5.37
C ASP A 31 35.41 -34.01 6.64
N ILE A 32 34.18 -33.69 7.05
CA ILE A 32 33.93 -32.96 8.30
C ILE A 32 34.26 -33.83 9.53
N ARG A 33 33.97 -35.13 9.50
CA ARG A 33 34.36 -36.05 10.58
C ARG A 33 35.87 -36.23 10.68
N ALA A 34 36.55 -36.27 9.53
CA ALA A 34 38.00 -36.27 9.45
C ALA A 34 38.64 -34.93 9.86
N CYS A 35 37.82 -33.88 10.03
CA CYS A 35 38.27 -32.51 10.27
C CYS A 35 39.21 -32.03 9.15
N ASP A 36 38.81 -32.25 7.90
CA ASP A 36 39.53 -31.68 6.76
C ASP A 36 39.46 -30.14 6.81
N PRO A 37 40.60 -29.42 6.78
CA PRO A 37 40.62 -27.96 6.83
C PRO A 37 39.80 -27.28 5.73
N ALA A 38 39.79 -27.84 4.51
CA ALA A 38 39.04 -27.27 3.40
C ALA A 38 37.52 -27.43 3.62
N ALA A 39 37.08 -28.60 4.06
CA ALA A 39 35.67 -28.83 4.40
C ALA A 39 35.18 -27.94 5.55
N VAL A 40 35.96 -27.80 6.63
CA VAL A 40 35.61 -26.91 7.75
C VAL A 40 35.55 -25.45 7.30
N ARG A 41 36.49 -25.02 6.44
CA ARG A 41 36.48 -23.69 5.84
C ARG A 41 35.22 -23.44 5.02
N THR A 42 34.83 -24.36 4.14
CA THR A 42 33.59 -24.23 3.35
C THR A 42 32.36 -24.04 4.24
N VAL A 43 32.29 -24.77 5.35
CA VAL A 43 31.20 -24.58 6.32
C VAL A 43 31.24 -23.18 6.94
N LEU A 44 32.41 -22.73 7.40
CA LEU A 44 32.56 -21.39 7.99
C LEU A 44 32.23 -20.27 7.00
N GLU A 45 32.68 -20.39 5.74
CA GLU A 45 32.34 -19.45 4.67
C GLU A 45 30.83 -19.39 4.43
N ALA A 46 30.14 -20.54 4.38
CA ALA A 46 28.69 -20.59 4.22
C ALA A 46 27.95 -19.92 5.40
N PHE A 47 28.45 -20.09 6.64
CA PHE A 47 27.90 -19.39 7.79
C PHE A 47 28.18 -17.88 7.74
N ILE A 48 29.37 -17.45 7.32
CA ILE A 48 29.70 -16.02 7.16
C ILE A 48 28.79 -15.39 6.11
N GLU A 49 28.62 -16.02 4.96
CA GLU A 49 27.74 -15.52 3.90
C GLU A 49 26.30 -15.40 4.38
N ASN A 50 25.75 -16.46 4.98
CA ASN A 50 24.38 -16.47 5.46
C ASN A 50 24.12 -15.51 6.64
N THR A 51 25.12 -15.25 7.49
CA THR A 51 24.93 -14.42 8.71
C THR A 51 25.36 -12.97 8.55
N MET A 52 26.44 -12.72 7.82
CA MET A 52 27.05 -11.40 7.66
C MET A 52 26.80 -10.79 6.28
N GLY A 53 26.28 -11.58 5.32
CA GLY A 53 26.06 -11.13 3.94
C GLY A 53 27.36 -10.84 3.19
N VAL A 54 28.48 -11.43 3.61
CA VAL A 54 29.80 -11.24 2.98
C VAL A 54 30.16 -12.52 2.23
N THR A 55 30.31 -12.43 0.91
CA THR A 55 30.64 -13.57 0.07
C THR A 55 32.12 -13.90 0.11
N ARG A 56 32.49 -15.08 -0.40
CA ARG A 56 33.89 -15.46 -0.60
C ARG A 56 34.63 -14.48 -1.51
N GLU A 57 33.95 -13.93 -2.52
CA GLU A 57 34.52 -12.95 -3.44
C GLU A 57 34.80 -11.62 -2.73
N ASP A 58 33.89 -11.16 -1.86
CA ASP A 58 34.09 -9.95 -1.05
C ASP A 58 35.28 -10.10 -0.10
N MET A 59 35.49 -11.30 0.45
CA MET A 59 36.64 -11.59 1.31
C MET A 59 37.96 -11.74 0.53
N ALA A 60 37.89 -12.08 -0.76
CA ALA A 60 39.04 -12.16 -1.65
C ALA A 60 39.50 -10.79 -2.16
N GLN A 61 38.62 -9.78 -2.15
CA GLN A 61 38.95 -8.43 -2.57
C GLN A 61 39.65 -7.63 -1.47
N ILE A 62 40.76 -6.99 -1.82
CA ILE A 62 41.48 -6.06 -0.92
C ILE A 62 40.78 -4.70 -0.98
N ALA A 63 40.39 -4.15 0.17
CA ALA A 63 39.77 -2.84 0.23
C ALA A 63 40.72 -1.73 -0.28
N PHE A 64 40.25 -0.91 -1.23
CA PHE A 64 41.02 0.15 -1.90
C PHE A 64 41.83 1.08 -0.97
N PRO A 65 41.32 1.51 0.21
CA PRO A 65 42.10 2.37 1.11
C PRO A 65 43.32 1.68 1.74
N GLY A 66 43.35 0.35 1.81
CA GLY A 66 44.46 -0.42 2.38
C GLY A 66 45.59 -0.69 1.38
N LEU A 67 45.31 -0.64 0.07
CA LEU A 67 46.28 -0.90 -0.99
C LEU A 67 47.41 0.13 -1.02
N SER A 68 47.12 1.40 -0.69
CA SER A 68 48.11 2.48 -0.64
C SER A 68 49.11 2.35 0.53
N THR A 69 48.82 1.48 1.51
CA THR A 69 49.68 1.23 2.68
C THR A 69 50.68 0.09 2.43
N LEU A 70 50.45 -0.73 1.40
CA LEU A 70 51.30 -1.88 1.07
C LEU A 70 52.29 -1.49 -0.02
N SER A 71 53.59 -1.62 0.27
CA SER A 71 54.65 -1.32 -0.72
C SER A 71 54.66 -2.30 -1.90
N PHE A 72 54.22 -3.55 -1.66
CA PHE A 72 54.10 -4.59 -2.69
C PHE A 72 52.78 -5.38 -2.47
N PRO A 73 51.65 -4.92 -3.01
CA PRO A 73 50.36 -5.59 -2.82
C PRO A 73 50.32 -7.03 -3.40
N GLU A 74 51.08 -7.28 -4.47
CA GLU A 74 51.09 -8.54 -5.21
C GLU A 74 51.56 -9.74 -4.37
N ILE A 75 52.55 -9.55 -3.51
CA ILE A 75 53.07 -10.62 -2.63
C ILE A 75 52.08 -11.01 -1.51
N HIS A 76 51.04 -10.20 -1.31
CA HIS A 76 50.02 -10.41 -0.28
C HIS A 76 48.68 -10.87 -0.87
N ALA A 77 48.63 -11.17 -2.17
CA ALA A 77 47.42 -11.60 -2.87
C ALA A 77 46.75 -12.83 -2.25
N GLU A 78 47.54 -13.75 -1.67
CA GLU A 78 47.01 -14.94 -0.99
C GLU A 78 46.83 -14.71 0.51
N SER A 79 47.76 -14.02 1.17
CA SER A 79 47.76 -13.88 2.63
C SER A 79 46.67 -12.95 3.17
N ILE A 80 46.30 -11.90 2.44
CA ILE A 80 45.29 -10.94 2.89
C ILE A 80 43.88 -11.56 2.91
N PRO A 81 43.41 -12.24 1.84
CA PRO A 81 42.14 -12.97 1.88
C PRO A 81 42.04 -13.97 3.03
N GLU A 82 43.12 -14.70 3.33
CA GLU A 82 43.15 -15.64 4.46
C GLU A 82 42.98 -14.94 5.82
N LEU A 83 43.61 -13.78 6.01
CA LEU A 83 43.45 -12.98 7.22
C LEU A 83 42.05 -12.36 7.32
N ILE A 84 41.46 -11.95 6.21
CA ILE A 84 40.08 -11.42 6.16
C ILE A 84 39.10 -12.54 6.55
N PHE A 85 39.21 -13.72 5.92
CA PHE A 85 38.41 -14.89 6.26
C PHE A 85 38.55 -15.23 7.75
N TYR A 86 39.77 -15.37 8.25
CA TYR A 86 40.02 -15.67 9.66
C TYR A 86 39.37 -14.65 10.59
N ARG A 87 39.52 -13.34 10.30
CA ARG A 87 38.94 -12.28 11.12
C ARG A 87 37.41 -12.30 11.09
N LYS A 88 36.80 -12.58 9.94
CA LYS A 88 35.34 -12.72 9.81
C LYS A 88 34.83 -13.94 10.56
N ALA A 89 35.50 -15.09 10.43
CA ALA A 89 35.18 -16.30 11.17
C ALA A 89 35.30 -16.10 12.70
N GLN A 90 36.36 -15.41 13.14
CA GLN A 90 36.56 -15.08 14.55
C GLN A 90 35.46 -14.16 15.08
N MET A 91 35.11 -13.10 14.35
CA MET A 91 34.02 -12.19 14.73
C MET A 91 32.68 -12.92 14.83
N LEU A 92 32.37 -13.78 13.86
CA LEU A 92 31.14 -14.56 13.85
C LEU A 92 31.08 -15.53 15.04
N LEU A 93 32.16 -16.29 15.27
CA LEU A 93 32.22 -17.25 16.37
C LEU A 93 32.20 -16.59 17.75
N ALA A 94 32.83 -15.42 17.90
CA ALA A 94 32.70 -14.61 19.12
C ALA A 94 31.24 -14.20 19.37
N ALA A 95 30.53 -13.74 18.32
CA ALA A 95 29.10 -13.44 18.43
C ALA A 95 28.23 -14.66 18.78
N CYS A 96 28.68 -15.88 18.41
CA CYS A 96 28.04 -17.14 18.79
C CYS A 96 28.43 -17.64 20.19
N GLY A 97 29.29 -16.93 20.94
CA GLY A 97 29.75 -17.30 22.28
C GLY A 97 31.02 -18.17 22.31
N VAL A 98 31.83 -18.14 21.25
CA VAL A 98 33.14 -18.81 21.16
C VAL A 98 34.24 -17.76 21.00
N ASP A 99 34.72 -17.22 22.12
CA ASP A 99 35.73 -16.15 22.14
C ASP A 99 37.16 -16.64 21.87
N ASP A 100 37.40 -17.94 22.01
CA ASP A 100 38.72 -18.55 21.92
C ASP A 100 39.04 -19.14 20.53
N PHE A 101 38.36 -18.70 19.47
CA PHE A 101 38.66 -19.11 18.10
C PHE A 101 40.00 -18.51 17.63
N GLY A 102 40.89 -19.37 17.13
CA GLY A 102 42.24 -18.98 16.73
C GLY A 102 42.68 -19.60 15.41
N LEU A 103 43.80 -19.13 14.84
CA LEU A 103 44.30 -19.58 13.53
C LEU A 103 44.53 -21.09 13.46
N ARG A 104 44.85 -21.73 14.60
CA ARG A 104 44.99 -23.19 14.70
C ARG A 104 43.69 -23.93 14.38
N ASP A 105 42.53 -23.33 14.63
CA ASP A 105 41.23 -23.94 14.30
C ASP A 105 40.95 -23.94 12.79
N VAL A 106 41.58 -23.03 12.05
CA VAL A 106 41.51 -22.98 10.59
C VAL A 106 42.53 -23.95 9.97
N LEU A 107 43.78 -23.92 10.44
CA LEU A 107 44.87 -24.70 9.84
C LEU A 107 44.89 -26.17 10.29
N HIS A 108 44.53 -26.42 11.55
CA HIS A 108 44.58 -27.74 12.19
C HIS A 108 43.33 -27.99 13.05
N PRO A 109 42.14 -28.03 12.43
CA PRO A 109 40.88 -28.29 13.12
C PRO A 109 40.93 -29.63 13.87
N THR A 110 40.33 -29.66 15.06
CA THR A 110 40.24 -30.88 15.88
C THR A 110 38.77 -31.26 16.11
N PRO A 111 38.42 -32.56 16.18
CA PRO A 111 37.02 -32.99 16.26
C PRO A 111 36.23 -32.36 17.40
N LYS A 112 36.87 -32.17 18.56
CA LYS A 112 36.24 -31.55 19.73
C LYS A 112 35.96 -30.06 19.52
N ARG A 113 36.90 -29.32 18.89
CA ARG A 113 36.75 -27.88 18.65
C ARG A 113 35.80 -27.59 17.50
N VAL A 114 35.90 -28.32 16.39
CA VAL A 114 34.97 -28.22 15.24
C VAL A 114 33.54 -28.47 15.71
N ARG A 115 33.30 -29.54 16.49
CA ARG A 115 31.96 -29.84 17.02
C ARG A 115 31.41 -28.70 17.88
N ARG A 116 32.23 -28.08 18.74
CA ARG A 116 31.81 -26.94 19.57
C ARG A 116 31.48 -25.72 18.71
N GLN A 117 32.32 -25.39 17.74
CA GLN A 117 32.13 -24.25 16.83
C GLN A 117 30.87 -24.41 15.99
N LEU A 118 30.67 -25.59 15.37
CA LEU A 118 29.47 -25.87 14.58
C LEU A 118 28.20 -25.86 15.43
N SER A 119 28.25 -26.37 16.66
CA SER A 119 27.10 -26.30 17.58
C SER A 119 26.74 -24.86 17.92
N ALA A 120 27.73 -23.99 18.14
CA ALA A 120 27.52 -22.56 18.40
C ALA A 120 26.90 -21.85 17.20
N LEU A 121 27.46 -22.08 16.00
CA LEU A 121 27.00 -21.49 14.74
C LEU A 121 25.57 -21.91 14.40
N ILE A 122 25.24 -23.20 14.54
CA ILE A 122 23.88 -23.71 14.30
C ILE A 122 22.90 -23.12 15.31
N ASN A 123 23.27 -23.06 16.58
CA ASN A 123 22.42 -22.45 17.60
C ASN A 123 22.14 -20.97 17.30
N PHE A 124 23.17 -20.22 16.90
CA PHE A 124 23.02 -18.82 16.51
C PHE A 124 22.16 -18.67 15.25
N ALA A 125 22.35 -19.52 14.23
CA ALA A 125 21.54 -19.50 13.01
C ALA A 125 20.06 -19.74 13.31
N LYS A 126 19.73 -20.74 14.15
CA LYS A 126 18.35 -21.01 14.58
C LYS A 126 17.74 -19.83 15.35
N PHE A 127 18.50 -19.26 16.29
CA PHE A 127 18.05 -18.07 17.02
C PHE A 127 17.78 -16.89 16.08
N ARG A 128 18.65 -16.67 15.08
CA ARG A 128 18.49 -15.63 14.08
C ARG A 128 17.24 -15.87 13.23
N GLU A 129 16.98 -17.09 12.81
CA GLU A 129 15.80 -17.45 12.02
C GLU A 129 14.49 -17.20 12.79
N GLU A 130 14.42 -17.60 14.07
CA GLU A 130 13.29 -17.29 14.94
C GLU A 130 13.08 -15.78 15.12
N ARG A 131 14.16 -15.01 15.27
CA ARG A 131 14.08 -13.55 15.39
C ARG A 131 13.68 -12.89 14.07
N LEU A 132 14.23 -13.33 12.93
CA LEU A 132 13.89 -12.81 11.60
C LEU A 132 12.39 -13.00 11.31
N ALA A 133 11.82 -14.15 11.68
CA ALA A 133 10.38 -14.37 11.58
C ALA A 133 9.58 -13.38 12.44
N ALA A 134 10.07 -12.99 13.62
CA ALA A 134 9.41 -11.99 14.46
C ALA A 134 9.50 -10.55 13.89
N PHE A 135 10.49 -10.27 13.03
CA PHE A 135 10.67 -8.97 12.38
C PHE A 135 10.11 -8.91 10.95
N SER A 136 9.55 -10.01 10.42
CA SER A 136 9.06 -10.06 9.03
C SER A 136 8.04 -8.97 8.72
N ASP A 137 7.16 -8.67 9.68
CA ASP A 137 6.12 -7.66 9.52
C ASP A 137 6.73 -6.25 9.43
N VAL A 138 7.77 -5.98 10.21
CA VAL A 138 8.48 -4.69 10.19
C VAL A 138 9.30 -4.53 8.91
N THR A 139 9.96 -5.61 8.46
CA THR A 139 10.68 -5.61 7.19
C THR A 139 9.72 -5.41 6.02
N GLY A 140 8.58 -6.11 6.00
CA GLY A 140 7.54 -5.94 4.98
C GLY A 140 6.96 -4.52 4.95
N GLN A 141 6.67 -3.92 6.10
CA GLN A 141 6.24 -2.51 6.17
C GLN A 141 7.32 -1.56 5.66
N THR A 142 8.59 -1.85 5.93
CA THR A 142 9.71 -1.02 5.45
C THR A 142 9.82 -1.11 3.93
N ASP A 143 9.72 -2.31 3.36
CA ASP A 143 9.75 -2.53 1.91
C ASP A 143 8.58 -1.84 1.21
N GLU A 144 7.35 -1.96 1.76
CA GLU A 144 6.17 -1.25 1.25
C GLU A 144 6.35 0.28 1.28
N LEU A 145 6.91 0.82 2.37
CA LEU A 145 7.20 2.25 2.47
C LEU A 145 8.29 2.69 1.48
N MET A 146 9.30 1.85 1.23
CA MET A 146 10.33 2.13 0.22
C MET A 146 9.74 2.16 -1.19
N ASP A 147 8.86 1.21 -1.52
CA ASP A 147 8.17 1.17 -2.81
C ASP A 147 7.24 2.38 -3.00
N GLN A 148 6.48 2.75 -1.96
CA GLN A 148 5.65 3.97 -1.98
C GLN A 148 6.50 5.23 -2.15
N ALA A 149 7.62 5.35 -1.42
CA ALA A 149 8.52 6.49 -1.53
C ALA A 149 9.15 6.58 -2.92
N LYS A 150 9.46 5.44 -3.54
CA LYS A 150 9.95 5.39 -4.92
C LYS A 150 8.87 5.86 -5.91
N GLY A 151 7.64 5.36 -5.80
CA GLY A 151 6.52 5.78 -6.64
C GLY A 151 6.24 7.28 -6.55
N LEU A 152 6.20 7.84 -5.33
CA LEU A 152 5.99 9.27 -5.12
C LEU A 152 7.12 10.13 -5.70
N ARG A 153 8.37 9.65 -5.65
CA ARG A 153 9.50 10.36 -6.27
C ARG A 153 9.41 10.36 -7.80
N GLU A 154 8.98 9.26 -8.40
CA GLU A 154 8.78 9.16 -9.85
C GLU A 154 7.64 10.07 -10.32
N GLU A 155 6.52 10.10 -9.59
CA GLU A 155 5.39 10.99 -9.86
C GLU A 155 5.77 12.47 -9.72
N SER A 156 6.47 12.83 -8.63
CA SER A 156 6.98 14.19 -8.42
C SER A 156 7.93 14.63 -9.55
N ALA A 157 8.82 13.75 -10.00
CA ALA A 157 9.72 14.03 -11.11
C ALA A 157 8.95 14.22 -12.45
N MET A 158 7.87 13.48 -12.66
CA MET A 158 7.00 13.64 -13.84
C MET A 158 6.26 14.97 -13.81
N LEU A 159 5.61 15.31 -12.68
CA LEU A 159 4.90 16.57 -12.51
C LEU A 159 5.83 17.78 -12.63
N GLN A 160 7.06 17.68 -12.14
CA GLN A 160 8.05 18.74 -12.28
C GLN A 160 8.40 18.99 -13.76
N ARG A 161 8.56 17.93 -14.55
CA ARG A 161 8.81 18.07 -16.00
C ARG A 161 7.64 18.69 -16.75
N GLU A 162 6.41 18.30 -16.40
CA GLU A 162 5.20 18.88 -16.98
C GLU A 162 5.08 20.37 -16.62
N LEU A 163 5.36 20.74 -15.38
CA LEU A 163 5.41 22.13 -14.94
C LEU A 163 6.46 22.93 -15.71
N ASP A 164 7.66 22.38 -15.89
CA ASP A 164 8.75 23.04 -16.61
C ASP A 164 8.37 23.27 -18.09
N GLN A 165 7.70 22.29 -18.72
CA GLN A 165 7.18 22.42 -20.09
C GLN A 165 6.13 23.52 -20.20
N LEU A 166 5.13 23.54 -19.31
CA LEU A 166 4.09 24.58 -19.30
C LEU A 166 4.68 25.97 -19.07
N LEU A 167 5.72 26.10 -18.24
CA LEU A 167 6.42 27.37 -18.04
C LEU A 167 7.21 27.81 -19.27
N GLU A 168 7.80 26.89 -20.03
CA GLU A 168 8.45 27.20 -21.31
C GLU A 168 7.43 27.63 -22.36
N GLU A 169 6.30 26.93 -22.48
CA GLU A 169 5.19 27.29 -23.37
C GLU A 169 4.65 28.68 -23.04
N GLN A 170 4.39 28.96 -21.76
CA GLN A 170 3.94 30.28 -21.31
C GLN A 170 4.96 31.38 -21.68
N LYS A 171 6.25 31.13 -21.50
CA LYS A 171 7.30 32.09 -21.88
C LYS A 171 7.36 32.30 -23.40
N ALA A 172 7.11 31.25 -24.19
CA ALA A 172 7.08 31.34 -25.64
C ALA A 172 5.86 32.12 -26.15
N GLU A 173 4.71 32.04 -25.47
CA GLU A 173 3.49 32.77 -25.81
C GLU A 173 3.45 34.22 -25.31
N GLU A 174 4.21 34.55 -24.27
CA GLU A 174 4.23 35.89 -23.66
C GLU A 174 4.47 37.06 -24.64
N PRO A 175 5.38 36.97 -25.63
CA PRO A 175 5.58 38.03 -26.62
C PRO A 175 4.34 38.25 -27.50
N ALA A 176 3.68 37.17 -27.94
CA ALA A 176 2.46 37.25 -28.74
C ALA A 176 1.33 37.87 -27.93
N ARG A 177 1.20 37.48 -26.64
CA ARG A 177 0.25 38.08 -25.70
C ARG A 177 0.47 39.58 -25.53
N GLN A 178 1.72 40.01 -25.37
CA GLN A 178 2.07 41.42 -25.24
C GLN A 178 1.78 42.21 -26.52
N GLN A 179 2.09 41.65 -27.70
CA GLN A 179 1.75 42.27 -28.98
C GLN A 179 0.24 42.45 -29.15
N LEU A 180 -0.55 41.41 -28.86
CA LEU A 180 -2.01 41.47 -28.93
C LEU A 180 -2.56 42.52 -27.96
N GLN A 181 -2.00 42.58 -26.74
CA GLN A 181 -2.39 43.59 -25.74
C GLN A 181 -2.09 45.01 -26.23
N MET A 182 -0.95 45.24 -26.90
CA MET A 182 -0.63 46.53 -27.49
C MET A 182 -1.61 46.89 -28.61
N GLU A 183 -1.90 45.97 -29.52
CA GLU A 183 -2.84 46.16 -30.63
C GLU A 183 -4.26 46.50 -30.11
N VAL A 184 -4.75 45.78 -29.10
CA VAL A 184 -6.03 46.08 -28.45
C VAL A 184 -6.03 47.48 -27.85
N THR A 185 -4.94 47.91 -27.21
CA THR A 185 -4.86 49.27 -26.64
C THR A 185 -4.81 50.36 -27.72
N GLU A 186 -4.22 50.08 -28.89
CA GLU A 186 -4.22 51.00 -30.03
C GLU A 186 -5.60 51.10 -30.68
N LEU A 187 -6.25 49.97 -30.95
CA LEU A 187 -7.62 49.95 -31.46
C LEU A 187 -8.59 50.66 -30.52
N GLN A 188 -8.44 50.50 -29.20
CA GLN A 188 -9.26 51.23 -28.24
C GLN A 188 -9.05 52.74 -28.30
N LYS A 189 -7.81 53.21 -28.54
CA LYS A 189 -7.53 54.64 -28.76
C LYS A 189 -8.18 55.13 -30.05
N GLU A 190 -8.09 54.34 -31.13
CA GLU A 190 -8.68 54.68 -32.42
C GLU A 190 -10.22 54.77 -32.34
N ILE A 191 -10.87 53.80 -31.70
CA ILE A 191 -12.31 53.82 -31.42
C ILE A 191 -12.69 55.10 -30.67
N ASN A 192 -11.92 55.49 -29.66
CA ASN A 192 -12.19 56.72 -28.91
C ASN A 192 -12.06 57.99 -29.78
N VAL A 193 -11.10 58.02 -30.71
CA VAL A 193 -10.96 59.11 -31.67
C VAL A 193 -12.14 59.14 -32.63
N LEU A 194 -12.51 58.00 -33.21
CA LEU A 194 -13.64 57.88 -34.14
C LEU A 194 -14.96 58.27 -33.47
N ASN A 195 -15.20 57.86 -32.23
CA ASN A 195 -16.39 58.27 -31.46
C ASN A 195 -16.46 59.79 -31.25
N ARG A 196 -15.32 60.45 -31.01
CA ARG A 196 -15.27 61.92 -30.92
C ARG A 196 -15.57 62.58 -32.26
N GLN A 197 -15.00 62.07 -33.35
CA GLN A 197 -15.29 62.56 -34.71
C GLN A 197 -16.76 62.37 -35.06
N GLN A 198 -17.34 61.22 -34.73
CA GLN A 198 -18.75 60.92 -34.93
C GLN A 198 -19.64 61.91 -34.15
N ALA A 199 -19.31 62.22 -32.90
CA ALA A 199 -20.05 63.21 -32.11
C ALA A 199 -20.01 64.62 -32.74
N VAL A 200 -18.85 65.05 -33.24
CA VAL A 200 -18.70 66.33 -33.96
C VAL A 200 -19.55 66.33 -35.24
N MET A 201 -19.46 65.29 -36.05
CA MET A 201 -20.24 65.16 -37.29
C MET A 201 -21.75 65.14 -37.03
N HIS A 202 -22.20 64.52 -35.93
CA HIS A 202 -23.61 64.58 -35.50
C HIS A 202 -24.04 66.01 -35.17
N HIS A 203 -23.20 66.74 -34.42
CA HIS A 203 -23.48 68.14 -34.09
C HIS A 203 -23.55 69.01 -35.34
N GLU A 204 -22.59 68.89 -36.27
CA GLU A 204 -22.59 69.61 -37.54
C GLU A 204 -23.82 69.27 -38.40
N LYS A 205 -24.22 68.00 -38.45
CA LYS A 205 -25.44 67.56 -39.14
C LYS A 205 -26.67 68.24 -38.55
N ASP A 206 -26.80 68.26 -37.23
CA ASP A 206 -27.93 68.91 -36.55
C ASP A 206 -27.94 70.42 -36.80
N GLU A 207 -26.80 71.10 -36.72
CA GLU A 207 -26.70 72.51 -37.08
C GLU A 207 -27.13 72.78 -38.54
N LYS A 208 -26.68 71.95 -39.48
CA LYS A 208 -27.04 72.09 -40.89
C LYS A 208 -28.52 71.81 -41.13
N ARG A 209 -29.12 70.88 -40.38
CA ARG A 209 -30.56 70.61 -40.41
C ARG A 209 -31.34 71.82 -39.90
N ASP A 210 -30.90 72.42 -38.80
CA ASP A 210 -31.60 73.55 -38.18
C ASP A 210 -31.48 74.80 -39.06
N LYS A 211 -30.30 75.07 -39.64
CA LYS A 211 -30.12 76.11 -40.68
C LYS A 211 -30.99 75.86 -41.92
N ARG A 212 -31.16 74.61 -42.33
CA ARG A 212 -32.06 74.26 -43.45
C ARG A 212 -33.51 74.63 -43.11
N LYS A 213 -33.99 74.25 -41.92
CA LYS A 213 -35.34 74.60 -41.46
C LYS A 213 -35.55 76.11 -41.38
N GLU A 214 -34.59 76.83 -40.80
CA GLU A 214 -34.64 78.30 -40.74
C GLU A 214 -34.72 78.91 -42.15
N MET A 215 -33.93 78.42 -43.10
CA MET A 215 -33.98 78.90 -44.47
C MET A 215 -35.29 78.51 -45.19
N GLU A 216 -35.84 77.32 -44.91
CA GLU A 216 -37.17 76.91 -45.39
C GLU A 216 -38.28 77.84 -44.85
N ASP A 217 -38.22 78.22 -43.57
CA ASP A 217 -39.16 79.17 -42.95
C ASP A 217 -39.02 80.57 -43.55
N ILE A 218 -37.80 81.05 -43.78
CA ILE A 218 -37.55 82.33 -44.48
C ILE A 218 -38.12 82.28 -45.89
N VAL A 219 -37.89 81.19 -46.63
CA VAL A 219 -38.44 81.01 -47.99
C VAL A 219 -39.97 80.97 -47.95
N ALA A 220 -40.57 80.29 -46.97
CA ALA A 220 -42.02 80.25 -46.82
C ALA A 220 -42.61 81.65 -46.51
N SER A 221 -41.98 82.39 -45.60
CA SER A 221 -42.35 83.78 -45.27
C SER A 221 -42.19 84.70 -46.48
N ALA A 222 -41.07 84.61 -47.21
CA ALA A 222 -40.85 85.37 -48.44
C ALA A 222 -41.86 85.02 -49.53
N ARG A 223 -42.24 83.74 -49.68
CA ARG A 223 -43.32 83.32 -50.58
C ARG A 223 -44.66 83.89 -50.16
N PHE A 224 -44.97 83.91 -48.86
CA PHE A 224 -46.20 84.50 -48.34
C PHE A 224 -46.25 86.01 -48.62
N ASN A 225 -45.18 86.73 -48.29
CA ASN A 225 -45.06 88.17 -48.58
C ASN A 225 -45.12 88.45 -50.08
N ARG A 226 -44.57 87.56 -50.93
CA ARG A 226 -44.69 87.67 -52.38
C ARG A 226 -46.13 87.52 -52.83
N ILE A 227 -46.86 86.54 -52.31
CA ILE A 227 -48.28 86.34 -52.61
C ILE A 227 -49.11 87.54 -52.14
N GLU A 228 -48.84 88.07 -50.95
CA GLU A 228 -49.50 89.27 -50.42
C GLU A 228 -49.21 90.51 -51.28
N ALA A 229 -47.95 90.71 -51.67
CA ALA A 229 -47.55 91.77 -52.58
C ALA A 229 -48.14 91.58 -53.99
N GLU A 230 -48.20 90.36 -54.51
CA GLU A 230 -48.87 90.03 -55.78
C GLU A 230 -50.38 90.33 -55.69
N ALA A 231 -51.03 89.99 -54.59
CA ALA A 231 -52.44 90.29 -54.35
C ALA A 231 -52.68 91.81 -54.24
N GLU A 232 -51.77 92.54 -53.59
CA GLU A 232 -51.82 94.00 -53.49
C GLU A 232 -51.53 94.67 -54.85
N ILE A 233 -50.58 94.13 -55.63
CA ILE A 233 -50.32 94.53 -57.01
C ILE A 233 -51.56 94.27 -57.88
N GLU A 234 -52.23 93.12 -57.76
CA GLU A 234 -53.47 92.85 -58.49
C GLU A 234 -54.62 93.76 -58.03
N ARG A 235 -54.72 94.07 -56.73
CA ARG A 235 -55.66 95.07 -56.20
C ARG A 235 -55.41 96.46 -56.78
N LEU A 236 -54.15 96.87 -56.89
CA LEU A 236 -53.73 98.16 -57.46
C LEU A 236 -53.79 98.19 -59.00
N LYS A 237 -53.49 97.08 -59.68
CA LYS A 237 -53.68 96.91 -61.13
C LYS A 237 -55.16 96.90 -61.50
N ALA A 238 -56.03 96.34 -60.67
CA ALA A 238 -57.48 96.47 -60.82
C ALA A 238 -57.98 97.92 -60.66
N GLN A 239 -57.18 98.81 -60.05
CA GLN A 239 -57.42 100.26 -59.98
C GLN A 239 -56.78 101.05 -61.14
N ILE A 240 -55.93 100.44 -61.97
CA ILE A 240 -55.33 101.09 -63.14
C ILE A 240 -55.90 100.42 -64.39
N VAL A 241 -57.02 100.95 -64.87
CA VAL A 241 -57.61 100.55 -66.13
C VAL A 241 -56.86 101.24 -67.27
N THR A 242 -56.03 100.48 -67.98
CA THR A 242 -55.65 100.79 -69.36
C THR A 242 -55.67 99.52 -70.20
N SER A 243 -56.78 99.38 -70.94
CA SER A 243 -57.00 98.45 -72.07
C SER A 243 -57.39 96.99 -71.73
N PRO A 244 -58.69 96.68 -71.73
CA PRO A 244 -59.27 95.35 -71.52
C PRO A 244 -58.89 94.27 -72.55
N ASP A 245 -58.27 94.63 -73.67
CA ASP A 245 -58.07 93.69 -74.78
C ASP A 245 -56.71 92.98 -74.75
N ARG A 246 -55.71 93.51 -74.04
CA ARG A 246 -54.40 92.85 -73.87
C ARG A 246 -54.40 91.81 -72.74
N VAL A 247 -55.11 92.12 -71.66
CA VAL A 247 -55.24 91.27 -70.46
C VAL A 247 -56.03 89.99 -70.74
N LYS A 248 -57.01 90.02 -71.67
CA LYS A 248 -57.73 88.81 -72.11
C LYS A 248 -56.85 87.79 -72.84
N GLY A 249 -55.85 88.26 -73.60
CA GLY A 249 -54.90 87.39 -74.30
C GLY A 249 -53.86 86.77 -73.36
N GLU A 250 -53.33 87.55 -72.43
CA GLU A 250 -52.39 87.07 -71.40
C GLU A 250 -53.07 86.14 -70.37
N LEU A 251 -54.32 86.42 -69.97
CA LEU A 251 -55.11 85.53 -69.13
C LEU A 251 -55.40 84.19 -69.82
N ALA A 252 -55.65 84.18 -71.13
CA ALA A 252 -55.84 82.93 -71.88
C ALA A 252 -54.55 82.11 -71.93
N ALA A 253 -53.39 82.75 -72.16
CA ALA A 253 -52.10 82.07 -72.15
C ALA A 253 -51.72 81.55 -70.75
N ILE A 254 -51.97 82.33 -69.69
CA ILE A 254 -51.74 81.91 -68.30
C ILE A 254 -52.68 80.75 -67.93
N ALA A 255 -53.96 80.82 -68.31
CA ALA A 255 -54.90 79.72 -68.11
C ALA A 255 -54.45 78.43 -68.82
N GLU A 256 -53.90 78.52 -70.04
CA GLU A 256 -53.33 77.37 -70.73
C GLU A 256 -52.09 76.80 -70.02
N THR A 257 -51.20 77.66 -69.51
CA THR A 257 -50.04 77.19 -68.73
C THR A 257 -50.42 76.60 -67.38
N VAL A 258 -51.47 77.11 -66.73
CA VAL A 258 -51.98 76.59 -65.47
C VAL A 258 -52.62 75.22 -65.68
N GLU A 259 -53.37 75.02 -66.76
CA GLU A 259 -53.89 73.69 -67.08
C GLU A 259 -52.79 72.70 -67.44
N LYS A 260 -51.77 73.09 -68.22
CA LYS A 260 -50.61 72.22 -68.46
C LYS A 260 -49.88 71.85 -67.16
N ALA A 261 -49.69 72.81 -66.25
CA ALA A 261 -49.05 72.55 -64.96
C ALA A 261 -49.89 71.64 -64.05
N LYS A 262 -51.23 71.75 -64.10
CA LYS A 262 -52.13 70.82 -63.39
C LYS A 262 -52.04 69.40 -63.95
N ASP A 263 -52.02 69.27 -65.27
CA ASP A 263 -51.84 67.97 -65.94
C ASP A 263 -50.50 67.34 -65.54
N ASP A 264 -49.42 68.13 -65.54
CA ASP A 264 -48.08 67.67 -65.12
C ASP A 264 -48.04 67.25 -63.65
N VAL A 265 -48.71 67.99 -62.76
CA VAL A 265 -48.84 67.63 -61.34
C VAL A 265 -49.61 66.33 -61.18
N HIS A 266 -50.70 66.14 -61.92
CA HIS A 266 -51.50 64.91 -61.87
C HIS A 266 -50.67 63.69 -62.31
N VAL A 267 -49.88 63.84 -63.39
CA VAL A 267 -48.95 62.78 -63.86
C VAL A 267 -47.86 62.49 -62.83
N LEU A 268 -47.32 63.51 -62.16
CA LEU A 268 -46.31 63.32 -61.12
C LEU A 268 -46.89 62.70 -59.84
N GLU A 269 -48.14 63.01 -59.49
CA GLU A 269 -48.85 62.39 -58.37
C GLU A 269 -49.15 60.91 -58.63
N GLU A 270 -49.56 60.54 -59.84
CA GLU A 270 -49.70 59.14 -60.25
C GLU A 270 -48.36 58.39 -60.16
N LYS A 271 -47.28 58.98 -60.70
CA LYS A 271 -45.93 58.40 -60.58
C LYS A 271 -45.48 58.26 -59.13
N ARG A 272 -45.74 59.26 -58.29
CA ARG A 272 -45.44 59.21 -56.85
C ARG A 272 -46.23 58.11 -56.16
N SER A 273 -47.51 57.94 -56.48
CA SER A 273 -48.35 56.87 -55.93
C SER A 273 -47.80 55.49 -56.27
N VAL A 274 -47.37 55.28 -57.50
CA VAL A 274 -46.71 54.04 -57.95
C VAL A 274 -45.40 53.78 -57.18
N VAL A 275 -44.55 54.80 -57.02
CA VAL A 275 -43.28 54.68 -56.27
C VAL A 275 -43.54 54.37 -54.79
N LEU A 276 -44.53 55.00 -54.16
CA LEU A 276 -44.91 54.69 -52.78
C LEU A 276 -45.41 53.23 -52.65
N GLY A 277 -46.15 52.74 -53.65
CA GLY A 277 -46.54 51.33 -53.71
C GLY A 277 -45.34 50.38 -53.76
N PHE A 278 -44.29 50.71 -54.52
CA PHE A 278 -43.04 49.94 -54.52
C PHE A 278 -42.34 49.96 -53.16
N ILE A 279 -42.24 51.11 -52.50
CA ILE A 279 -41.65 51.23 -51.16
C ILE A 279 -42.37 50.31 -50.17
N ASP A 280 -43.70 50.32 -50.16
CA ASP A 280 -44.53 49.46 -49.29
C ASP A 280 -44.31 47.96 -49.53
N VAL A 281 -43.99 47.55 -50.77
CA VAL A 281 -43.64 46.17 -51.10
C VAL A 281 -42.23 45.84 -50.60
N TYR A 282 -41.26 46.74 -50.80
CA TYR A 282 -39.89 46.54 -50.33
C TYR A 282 -39.80 46.50 -48.80
N GLU A 283 -40.52 47.37 -48.07
CA GLU A 283 -40.56 47.33 -46.61
C GLU A 283 -41.17 46.02 -46.07
N ARG A 284 -42.19 45.48 -46.76
CA ARG A 284 -42.74 44.16 -46.41
C ARG A 284 -41.74 43.05 -46.67
N ALA A 285 -41.07 43.07 -47.82
CA ALA A 285 -40.03 42.10 -48.14
C ALA A 285 -38.85 42.18 -47.17
N GLU A 286 -38.42 43.37 -46.75
CA GLU A 286 -37.37 43.57 -45.75
C GLU A 286 -37.77 42.97 -44.39
N LYS A 287 -39.01 43.22 -43.94
CA LYS A 287 -39.54 42.63 -42.69
C LYS A 287 -39.62 41.10 -42.77
N GLU A 288 -40.03 40.54 -43.90
CA GLU A 288 -40.01 39.09 -44.10
C GLU A 288 -38.59 38.53 -44.11
N LEU A 289 -37.64 39.21 -44.78
CA LEU A 289 -36.24 38.81 -44.81
C LEU A 289 -35.63 38.81 -43.40
N ALA A 290 -35.90 39.85 -42.60
CA ALA A 290 -35.47 39.92 -41.22
C ALA A 290 -36.01 38.75 -40.38
N ARG A 291 -37.28 38.37 -40.55
CA ARG A 291 -37.86 37.19 -39.89
C ARG A 291 -37.21 35.88 -40.35
N THR A 292 -36.84 35.78 -41.63
CA THR A 292 -36.12 34.58 -42.11
C THR A 292 -34.72 34.48 -41.52
N PHE A 293 -34.02 35.60 -41.32
CA PHE A 293 -32.72 35.60 -40.64
C PHE A 293 -32.82 35.18 -39.18
N THR A 294 -33.83 35.65 -38.44
CA THR A 294 -34.03 35.21 -37.05
C THR A 294 -34.33 33.71 -36.97
N LEU A 295 -35.14 33.18 -37.89
CA LEU A 295 -35.41 31.74 -37.97
C LEU A 295 -34.16 30.92 -38.33
N LEU A 296 -33.29 31.44 -39.20
CA LEU A 296 -32.03 30.78 -39.54
C LEU A 296 -31.08 30.73 -38.35
N ASP A 297 -31.00 31.80 -37.56
CA ASP A 297 -30.19 31.85 -36.34
C ASP A 297 -30.71 30.86 -35.28
N GLU A 298 -32.03 30.79 -35.08
CA GLU A 298 -32.66 29.79 -34.21
C GLU A 298 -32.36 28.35 -34.67
N ILE A 299 -32.43 28.07 -35.97
CA ILE A 299 -32.09 26.74 -36.53
C ILE A 299 -30.61 26.41 -36.33
N GLU A 300 -29.71 27.39 -36.48
CA GLU A 300 -28.28 27.20 -36.27
C GLU A 300 -27.97 26.86 -34.80
N GLN A 301 -28.60 27.57 -33.85
CA GLN A 301 -28.49 27.28 -32.42
C GLN A 301 -29.01 25.87 -32.07
N GLU A 302 -30.18 25.49 -32.60
CA GLU A 302 -30.75 24.15 -32.41
C GLU A 302 -29.90 23.05 -33.04
N MET A 303 -29.29 23.32 -34.19
CA MET A 303 -28.33 22.39 -34.83
C MET A 303 -27.11 22.17 -33.95
N GLU A 304 -26.57 23.21 -33.32
CA GLU A 304 -25.41 23.08 -32.44
C GLU A 304 -25.77 22.33 -31.15
N ALA A 305 -26.90 22.65 -30.54
CA ALA A 305 -27.43 21.90 -29.39
C ALA A 305 -27.64 20.40 -29.72
N CYS A 306 -28.14 20.09 -30.92
CA CYS A 306 -28.29 18.71 -31.37
C CYS A 306 -26.94 17.99 -31.55
N LYS A 307 -25.90 18.69 -32.03
CA LYS A 307 -24.55 18.11 -32.14
C LYS A 307 -23.98 17.79 -30.76
N GLU A 308 -24.12 18.71 -29.80
CA GLU A 308 -23.69 18.50 -28.41
C GLU A 308 -24.45 17.35 -27.74
N ALA A 309 -25.77 17.27 -27.90
CA ALA A 309 -26.55 16.16 -27.39
C ALA A 309 -26.10 14.82 -28.00
N LYS A 310 -25.77 14.80 -29.30
CA LYS A 310 -25.27 13.60 -29.99
C LYS A 310 -23.90 13.16 -29.48
N THR A 311 -22.98 14.09 -29.20
CA THR A 311 -21.67 13.76 -28.62
C THR A 311 -21.82 13.25 -27.18
N GLN A 312 -22.68 13.87 -26.38
CA GLN A 312 -23.01 13.40 -25.02
C GLN A 312 -23.58 11.98 -25.03
N VAL A 313 -24.53 11.68 -25.94
CA VAL A 313 -25.10 10.33 -26.08
C VAL A 313 -24.03 9.31 -26.50
N LYS A 314 -23.11 9.69 -27.40
CA LYS A 314 -21.99 8.81 -27.79
C LYS A 314 -21.08 8.50 -26.59
N ASN A 315 -20.72 9.51 -25.81
CA ASN A 315 -19.88 9.36 -24.62
C ASN A 315 -20.57 8.57 -23.51
N ALA A 316 -21.88 8.77 -23.31
CA ALA A 316 -22.66 7.97 -22.37
C ALA A 316 -22.72 6.49 -22.80
N ARG A 317 -22.86 6.21 -24.09
CA ARG A 317 -22.86 4.83 -24.62
C ARG A 317 -21.52 4.14 -24.44
N THR A 318 -20.40 4.81 -24.70
CA THR A 318 -19.07 4.23 -24.46
C THR A 318 -18.87 3.95 -22.98
N ARG A 319 -19.27 4.89 -22.10
CA ARG A 319 -19.17 4.69 -20.64
C ARG A 319 -20.02 3.53 -20.13
N ILE A 320 -21.25 3.38 -20.64
CA ILE A 320 -22.10 2.23 -20.31
C ILE A 320 -21.45 0.92 -20.75
N HIS A 321 -20.80 0.89 -21.92
CA HIS A 321 -20.11 -0.30 -22.39
C HIS A 321 -18.94 -0.68 -21.48
N GLU A 322 -18.09 0.28 -21.12
CA GLU A 322 -16.98 0.07 -20.17
C GLU A 322 -17.48 -0.46 -18.83
N LEU A 323 -18.52 0.15 -18.27
CA LEU A 323 -19.10 -0.28 -16.98
C LEU A 323 -19.68 -1.70 -17.05
N LYS A 324 -20.28 -2.09 -18.19
CA LYS A 324 -20.76 -3.46 -18.39
C LYS A 324 -19.62 -4.48 -18.40
N VAL A 325 -18.50 -4.17 -19.06
CA VAL A 325 -17.31 -5.03 -19.09
C VAL A 325 -16.76 -5.19 -17.67
N LEU A 326 -16.54 -4.08 -16.95
CA LEU A 326 -16.03 -4.09 -15.57
C LEU A 326 -16.95 -4.87 -14.61
N THR A 327 -18.26 -4.73 -14.78
CA THR A 327 -19.26 -5.47 -13.99
C THR A 327 -19.16 -6.98 -14.23
N LEU A 328 -18.96 -7.39 -15.49
CA LEU A 328 -18.82 -8.80 -15.85
C LEU A 328 -17.53 -9.38 -15.27
N GLU A 329 -16.41 -8.67 -15.37
CA GLU A 329 -15.13 -9.06 -14.75
C GLU A 329 -15.25 -9.20 -13.24
N THR A 330 -15.85 -8.21 -12.57
CA THR A 330 -16.06 -8.21 -11.12
C THR A 330 -16.94 -9.37 -10.68
N ASN A 331 -18.01 -9.68 -11.43
CA ASN A 331 -18.87 -10.82 -11.15
C ASN A 331 -18.14 -12.17 -11.31
N THR A 332 -17.32 -12.33 -12.35
CA THR A 332 -16.53 -13.56 -12.51
C THR A 332 -15.50 -13.72 -11.39
N ARG A 333 -14.87 -12.63 -10.94
CA ARG A 333 -13.96 -12.64 -9.78
C ARG A 333 -14.69 -13.02 -8.50
N ARG A 334 -15.88 -12.45 -8.25
CA ARG A 334 -16.73 -12.78 -7.09
C ARG A 334 -17.07 -14.27 -7.08
N GLN A 335 -17.54 -14.83 -8.19
CA GLN A 335 -17.88 -16.25 -8.29
C GLN A 335 -16.67 -17.18 -8.02
N ARG A 336 -15.47 -16.80 -8.48
CA ARG A 336 -14.24 -17.55 -8.17
C ARG A 336 -13.92 -17.53 -6.67
N LEU A 337 -14.02 -16.37 -6.03
CA LEU A 337 -13.78 -16.22 -4.60
C LEU A 337 -14.81 -16.99 -3.77
N GLU A 338 -16.09 -16.95 -4.15
CA GLU A 338 -17.15 -17.73 -3.48
C GLU A 338 -16.86 -19.23 -3.49
N LYS A 339 -16.42 -19.78 -4.63
CA LYS A 339 -15.99 -21.19 -4.71
C LYS A 339 -14.81 -21.50 -3.79
N ILE A 340 -13.82 -20.61 -3.71
CA ILE A 340 -12.66 -20.78 -2.82
C ILE A 340 -13.11 -20.77 -1.35
N VAL A 341 -14.00 -19.85 -0.97
CA VAL A 341 -14.55 -19.77 0.39
C VAL A 341 -15.30 -21.06 0.73
N GLU A 342 -16.11 -21.58 -0.18
CA GLU A 342 -16.85 -22.82 0.04
C GLU A 342 -15.91 -24.02 0.23
N LEU A 343 -14.86 -24.13 -0.58
CA LEU A 343 -13.82 -25.15 -0.43
C LEU A 343 -13.11 -25.05 0.94
N LYS A 344 -12.71 -23.84 1.34
CA LYS A 344 -12.03 -23.63 2.63
C LYS A 344 -12.94 -23.87 3.83
N ARG A 345 -14.22 -23.57 3.73
CA ARG A 345 -15.22 -23.94 4.76
C ARG A 345 -15.32 -25.45 4.90
N ARG A 346 -15.31 -26.20 3.79
CA ARG A 346 -15.34 -27.66 3.80
C ARG A 346 -14.08 -28.25 4.43
N ASP A 347 -12.90 -27.73 4.08
CA ASP A 347 -11.63 -28.13 4.69
C ASP A 347 -11.62 -27.88 6.20
N LEU A 348 -12.08 -26.70 6.63
CA LEU A 348 -12.18 -26.34 8.04
C LEU A 348 -13.11 -27.30 8.79
N TRP A 349 -14.28 -27.62 8.21
CA TRP A 349 -15.22 -28.55 8.82
C TRP A 349 -14.62 -29.95 8.98
N ARG A 350 -13.86 -30.42 7.97
CA ARG A 350 -13.10 -31.68 8.07
C ARG A 350 -12.09 -31.64 9.21
N PHE A 351 -11.31 -30.57 9.35
CA PHE A 351 -10.34 -30.44 10.44
C PHE A 351 -10.98 -30.37 11.82
N ILE A 352 -12.15 -29.73 11.95
CA ILE A 352 -12.92 -29.71 13.20
C ILE A 352 -13.35 -31.14 13.58
N GLU A 353 -13.85 -31.91 12.62
CA GLU A 353 -14.29 -33.28 12.88
C GLU A 353 -13.11 -34.22 13.21
N GLU A 354 -11.99 -34.07 12.50
CA GLU A 354 -10.73 -34.78 12.80
C GLU A 354 -10.23 -34.45 14.22
N ALA A 355 -10.23 -33.17 14.60
CA ALA A 355 -9.83 -32.75 15.94
C ALA A 355 -10.76 -33.31 17.02
N ARG A 356 -12.08 -33.29 16.78
CA ARG A 356 -13.08 -33.84 17.69
C ARG A 356 -12.89 -35.34 17.90
N THR A 357 -12.72 -36.11 16.82
CA THR A 357 -12.49 -37.56 16.94
C THR A 357 -11.18 -37.89 17.64
N ALA A 358 -10.12 -37.11 17.41
CA ALA A 358 -8.86 -37.24 18.11
C ALA A 358 -8.98 -36.94 19.62
N GLU A 359 -9.74 -35.88 19.99
CA GLU A 359 -10.02 -35.53 21.38
C GLU A 359 -10.83 -36.62 22.09
N GLU A 360 -11.87 -37.16 21.45
CA GLU A 360 -12.66 -38.27 21.98
C GLU A 360 -11.79 -39.54 22.19
N ALA A 361 -10.89 -39.84 21.25
CA ALA A 361 -9.96 -40.96 21.38
C ALA A 361 -8.95 -40.74 22.52
N ALA A 362 -8.40 -39.53 22.64
CA ALA A 362 -7.47 -39.16 23.70
C ALA A 362 -8.15 -39.22 25.09
N SER A 363 -9.37 -38.71 25.20
CA SER A 363 -10.17 -38.76 26.43
C SER A 363 -10.46 -40.20 26.86
N LYS A 364 -10.85 -41.08 25.92
CA LYS A 364 -11.04 -42.52 26.20
C LYS A 364 -9.74 -43.19 26.65
N ALA A 365 -8.62 -42.93 25.97
CA ALA A 365 -7.32 -43.47 26.34
C ALA A 365 -6.88 -43.02 27.75
N LEU A 366 -7.09 -41.75 28.07
CA LEU A 366 -6.81 -41.19 29.39
C LEU A 366 -7.67 -41.82 30.48
N GLN A 367 -8.97 -42.07 30.20
CA GLN A 367 -9.86 -42.73 31.14
C GLN A 367 -9.41 -44.17 31.41
N ILE A 368 -9.06 -44.93 30.37
CA ILE A 368 -8.52 -46.29 30.51
C ILE A 368 -7.23 -46.28 31.35
N ALA A 369 -6.33 -45.32 31.11
CA ALA A 369 -5.11 -45.18 31.88
C ALA A 369 -5.38 -44.87 33.37
N ARG A 370 -6.34 -43.98 33.66
CA ARG A 370 -6.77 -43.67 35.03
C ARG A 370 -7.35 -44.89 35.75
N ASP A 371 -8.19 -45.68 35.07
CA ASP A 371 -8.77 -46.88 35.67
C ASP A 371 -7.72 -47.97 35.92
N LYS A 372 -6.73 -48.11 35.03
CA LYS A 372 -5.57 -48.99 35.25
C LYS A 372 -4.74 -48.52 36.45
N LEU A 373 -4.49 -47.22 36.57
CA LEU A 373 -3.74 -46.65 37.70
C LEU A 373 -4.46 -46.94 39.02
N LYS A 374 -5.76 -46.68 39.11
CA LYS A 374 -6.57 -46.99 40.31
C LYS A 374 -6.50 -48.47 40.70
N LYS A 375 -6.59 -49.37 39.72
CA LYS A 375 -6.43 -50.82 39.97
C LYS A 375 -5.04 -51.15 40.50
N LEU A 376 -4.00 -50.55 39.94
CA LEU A 376 -2.62 -50.75 40.38
C LEU A 376 -2.40 -50.21 41.80
N GLU A 377 -2.95 -49.04 42.12
CA GLU A 377 -2.91 -48.45 43.46
C GLU A 377 -3.59 -49.34 44.50
N PHE A 378 -4.75 -49.92 44.16
CA PHE A 378 -5.44 -50.88 45.02
C PHE A 378 -4.58 -52.13 45.29
N VAL A 379 -3.99 -52.71 44.24
CA VAL A 379 -3.09 -53.87 44.37
C VAL A 379 -1.86 -53.51 45.20
N HIS A 380 -1.26 -52.34 44.98
CA HIS A 380 -0.12 -51.88 45.78
C HIS A 380 -0.48 -51.72 47.26
N LEU A 381 -1.68 -51.22 47.56
CA LEU A 381 -2.15 -51.09 48.94
C LEU A 381 -2.33 -52.47 49.60
N GLU A 382 -2.93 -53.44 48.89
CA GLU A 382 -3.11 -54.81 49.39
C GLU A 382 -1.77 -55.51 49.63
N VAL A 383 -0.82 -55.39 48.69
CA VAL A 383 0.54 -55.92 48.84
C VAL A 383 1.24 -55.27 50.04
N ARG A 384 1.12 -53.95 50.21
CA ARG A 384 1.72 -53.23 51.34
C ARG A 384 1.13 -53.71 52.67
N GLN A 385 -0.18 -53.93 52.75
CA GLN A 385 -0.83 -54.49 53.94
C GLN A 385 -0.34 -55.91 54.24
N ARG A 386 -0.22 -56.77 53.22
CA ARG A 386 0.33 -58.13 53.38
C ARG A 386 1.77 -58.13 53.86
N ILE A 387 2.61 -57.24 53.35
CA ILE A 387 4.00 -57.09 53.80
C ILE A 387 4.03 -56.73 55.28
N VAL A 388 3.23 -55.74 55.71
CA VAL A 388 3.13 -55.32 57.12
C VAL A 388 2.68 -56.48 58.01
N GLN A 389 1.63 -57.20 57.62
CA GLN A 389 1.13 -58.36 58.38
C GLN A 389 2.19 -59.47 58.49
N ASN A 390 2.90 -59.79 57.40
CA ASN A 390 3.97 -60.78 57.43
C ASN A 390 5.14 -60.33 58.31
N THR A 391 5.54 -59.05 58.26
CA THR A 391 6.60 -58.54 59.14
C THR A 391 6.22 -58.61 60.61
N ASP A 392 4.97 -58.28 60.96
CA ASP A 392 4.48 -58.40 62.34
C ASP A 392 4.39 -59.85 62.80
N ALA A 393 3.96 -60.77 61.93
CA ALA A 393 3.93 -62.20 62.21
C ALA A 393 5.35 -62.75 62.43
N SER A 394 6.30 -62.44 61.55
CA SER A 394 7.71 -62.82 61.72
C SER A 394 8.28 -62.29 63.03
N ARG A 395 7.99 -61.04 63.39
CA ARG A 395 8.45 -60.45 64.65
C ARG A 395 7.89 -61.17 65.87
N LYS A 396 6.64 -61.62 65.85
CA LYS A 396 6.06 -62.45 66.92
C LYS A 396 6.74 -63.80 67.04
N VAL A 397 7.02 -64.46 65.91
CA VAL A 397 7.73 -65.75 65.90
C VAL A 397 9.14 -65.60 66.45
N GLU A 398 9.88 -64.57 66.04
CA GLU A 398 11.21 -64.27 66.60
C GLU A 398 11.18 -64.05 68.11
N LEU A 399 10.15 -63.36 68.62
CA LEU A 399 9.99 -63.09 70.03
C LEU A 399 9.68 -64.37 70.82
N ASN A 400 8.77 -65.21 70.32
CA ASN A 400 8.46 -66.52 70.89
C ASN A 400 9.67 -67.47 70.86
N MET A 401 10.48 -67.45 69.80
CA MET A 401 11.72 -68.22 69.71
C MET A 401 12.70 -67.81 70.82
N ARG A 402 12.92 -66.49 71.00
CA ARG A 402 13.78 -65.98 72.09
C ARG A 402 13.26 -66.36 73.48
N GLU A 403 11.94 -66.32 73.68
CA GLU A 403 11.32 -66.73 74.94
C GLU A 403 11.50 -68.23 75.20
N MET A 404 11.30 -69.08 74.18
CA MET A 404 11.55 -70.52 74.27
C MET A 404 13.03 -70.81 74.53
N GLU A 405 13.96 -70.16 73.81
CA GLU A 405 15.40 -70.30 74.04
C GLU A 405 15.77 -69.95 75.50
N ALA A 406 15.23 -68.84 76.03
CA ALA A 406 15.45 -68.45 77.42
C ALA A 406 14.85 -69.45 78.42
N GLN A 407 13.69 -70.03 78.11
CA GLN A 407 13.09 -71.10 78.92
C GLN A 407 13.94 -72.37 78.89
N TYR A 408 14.39 -72.80 77.71
CA TYR A 408 15.28 -73.94 77.54
C TYR A 408 16.60 -73.76 78.31
N GLU A 409 17.24 -72.58 78.23
CA GLU A 409 18.45 -72.29 79.02
C GLU A 409 18.20 -72.37 80.54
N LYS A 410 17.03 -71.92 81.00
CA LYS A 410 16.64 -71.98 82.41
C LYS A 410 16.41 -73.42 82.86
N GLU A 411 15.75 -74.24 82.04
CA GLU A 411 15.55 -75.67 82.30
C GLU A 411 16.89 -76.42 82.30
N LEU A 412 17.79 -76.11 81.39
CA LEU A 412 19.13 -76.72 81.33
C LEU A 412 19.91 -76.44 82.63
N LYS A 413 19.91 -75.20 83.09
CA LYS A 413 20.50 -74.82 84.40
C LYS A 413 19.86 -75.54 85.58
N ASN A 414 18.53 -75.71 85.57
CA ASN A 414 17.84 -76.47 86.62
C ASN A 414 18.24 -77.95 86.59
N LEU A 415 18.36 -78.54 85.40
CA LEU A 415 18.78 -79.93 85.23
C LEU A 415 20.23 -80.12 85.72
N GLU A 416 21.14 -79.22 85.38
CA GLU A 416 22.52 -79.20 85.88
C GLU A 416 22.57 -79.12 87.42
N GLN A 417 21.74 -78.26 88.02
CA GLN A 417 21.62 -78.16 89.49
C GLN A 417 21.06 -79.45 90.11
N MET A 418 20.06 -80.08 89.49
CA MET A 418 19.54 -81.38 89.96
C MET A 418 20.61 -82.47 89.85
N TYR A 419 21.34 -82.53 88.74
CA TYR A 419 22.41 -83.50 88.52
C TYR A 419 23.53 -83.33 89.57
N ALA A 420 23.92 -82.08 89.86
CA ALA A 420 24.89 -81.77 90.91
C ALA A 420 24.42 -82.21 92.32
N ARG A 421 23.14 -82.01 92.65
CA ARG A 421 22.55 -82.49 93.91
C ARG A 421 22.54 -84.02 93.99
N LEU A 422 22.22 -84.69 92.90
CA LEU A 422 22.18 -86.15 92.84
C LEU A 422 23.58 -86.75 92.95
N GLN A 423 24.58 -86.10 92.34
CA GLN A 423 25.99 -86.45 92.48
C GLN A 423 26.50 -86.24 93.92
N GLN A 424 26.10 -85.15 94.59
CA GLN A 424 26.39 -84.96 96.01
C GLN A 424 25.73 -86.01 96.90
N ALA A 425 24.47 -86.38 96.64
CA ALA A 425 23.77 -87.43 97.38
C ALA A 425 24.39 -88.82 97.17
N ALA A 426 24.81 -89.13 95.94
CA ALA A 426 25.51 -90.38 95.61
C ALA A 426 26.89 -90.45 96.28
N ASN A 427 27.65 -89.34 96.30
CA ASN A 427 28.92 -89.25 97.01
C ASN A 427 28.75 -89.41 98.53
N TYR A 428 27.71 -88.78 99.11
CA TYR A 428 27.38 -88.91 100.52
C TYR A 428 27.00 -90.36 100.90
N TYR A 429 26.21 -91.04 100.07
CA TYR A 429 25.88 -92.45 100.25
C TYR A 429 27.11 -93.34 100.15
N ASN A 430 27.98 -93.10 99.17
CA ASN A 430 29.24 -93.85 99.02
C ASN A 430 30.19 -93.63 100.22
N GLU A 431 30.27 -92.42 100.78
CA GLU A 431 31.01 -92.17 102.02
C GLU A 431 30.42 -92.90 103.25
N GLN A 432 29.10 -92.99 103.35
CA GLN A 432 28.46 -93.75 104.43
C GLN A 432 28.74 -95.26 104.31
N VAL A 433 28.66 -95.81 103.09
CA VAL A 433 28.99 -97.23 102.82
C VAL A 433 30.46 -97.51 103.11
N LEU A 434 31.38 -96.63 102.71
CA LEU A 434 32.82 -96.78 103.00
C LEU A 434 33.13 -96.72 104.51
N LYS A 435 32.44 -95.86 105.27
CA LYS A 435 32.56 -95.82 106.75
C LYS A 435 31.97 -97.06 107.44
N ALA A 436 30.92 -97.66 106.90
CA ALA A 436 30.35 -98.91 107.40
C ALA A 436 31.24 -100.13 107.10
N ILE A 437 32.02 -100.10 106.01
CA ILE A 437 32.97 -101.18 105.64
C ILE A 437 34.26 -101.10 106.47
N GLN A 438 34.71 -99.90 106.88
CA GLN A 438 35.94 -99.71 107.68
C GLN A 438 35.77 -99.95 109.20
N SER A 439 34.54 -100.20 109.68
CA SER A 439 34.26 -100.49 111.10
C SER A 439 33.99 -101.97 111.39
N GLY A 440 34.21 -102.85 110.40
CA GLY A 440 33.92 -104.29 110.46
C GLY A 440 35.08 -105.22 110.07
N SER A 441 36.35 -104.78 110.13
CA SER A 441 37.52 -105.66 109.98
C SER A 441 38.71 -105.18 110.80
#